data_AF-A0A6B3HMH5-F1
#
_entry.id   AF-A0A6B3HMH5-F1
#
_cell.length_a   1.000
_cell.length_b   1.000
_cell.length_c   1.000
_cell.angle_alpha   90.00
_cell.angle_beta   90.00
_cell.angle_gamma   90.00
#
_symmetry.space_group_name_H-M   'P 1'
#
loop_
_entity.id
_entity.type
_entity.pdbx_description
1 polymer ?
#
loop_
_entity_poly.entity_id
_entity_poly.type
_entity_poly.pdbx_seq_one_letter_code
_entity_poly.pdbx_strand_id
1 'polypeptide(L)'
;LRGWSSLQTSFALIVIGVDAVLSPLLTPKLVARFGNARVIFGGLLLASLAYALFLPLGADWTYLAMLPSLVMLGVAFSLAYGPLTITATDGIAEEEQGVAGGLLYTSFQFGAAIGLSSV
;
A
#
# COMPACT_ATOMS: atom_id res chain seq x y z
N LEU A 1 -5.75 13.95 18.98
CA LEU A 1 -7.03 14.56 18.55
C LEU A 1 -8.28 13.72 18.86
N ARG A 2 -8.26 12.37 18.80
CA ARG A 2 -9.44 11.52 19.11
C ARG A 2 -9.49 10.86 20.50
N GLY A 3 -8.50 11.09 21.37
CA GLY A 3 -8.48 10.53 22.73
C GLY A 3 -8.37 9.01 22.81
N TRP A 4 -8.04 8.33 21.71
CA TRP A 4 -7.90 6.87 21.68
C TRP A 4 -6.71 6.42 22.50
N SER A 5 -6.88 5.30 23.20
CA SER A 5 -5.75 4.58 23.79
C SER A 5 -4.87 3.98 22.69
N SER A 6 -3.62 3.67 23.04
CA SER A 6 -2.69 2.99 22.11
C SER A 6 -3.31 1.70 21.56
N LEU A 7 -3.99 0.93 22.41
CA LEU A 7 -4.64 -0.31 22.03
C LEU A 7 -5.79 -0.10 21.02
N GLN A 8 -6.63 0.91 21.24
CA GLN A 8 -7.72 1.24 20.33
C GLN A 8 -7.20 1.66 18.95
N THR A 9 -6.10 2.42 18.92
CA THR A 9 -5.46 2.85 17.68
C THR A 9 -4.88 1.64 16.93
N SER A 10 -4.22 0.73 17.64
CA SER A 10 -3.71 -0.51 17.05
C SER A 10 -4.83 -1.36 16.44
N PHE A 11 -5.94 -1.55 17.15
CA PHE A 11 -7.10 -2.28 16.61
C PHE A 11 -7.78 -1.55 15.45
N ALA A 12 -7.78 -0.21 15.43
CA ALA A 12 -8.32 0.54 14.31
C ALA A 12 -7.45 0.39 13.03
N LEU A 13 -6.14 0.26 13.18
CA LEU A 13 -5.21 0.15 12.05
C LEU A 13 -5.02 -1.29 11.56
N ILE A 14 -5.43 -2.31 12.33
CA ILE A 14 -5.27 -3.73 11.97
C ILE A 14 -5.91 -4.09 10.62
N VAL A 15 -6.96 -3.36 10.24
CA VAL A 15 -7.67 -3.52 8.97
C VAL A 15 -6.76 -3.30 7.76
N ILE A 16 -5.75 -2.43 7.89
CA ILE A 16 -4.78 -2.19 6.81
C ILE A 16 -3.97 -3.47 6.53
N GLY A 17 -3.74 -4.31 7.55
CA GLY A 17 -3.05 -5.60 7.45
C GLY A 17 -3.78 -6.68 6.65
N VAL A 18 -4.92 -6.36 6.03
CA VAL A 18 -5.58 -7.23 5.04
C VAL A 18 -4.67 -7.54 3.86
N ASP A 19 -3.69 -6.67 3.59
CA ASP A 19 -2.69 -6.85 2.55
C ASP A 19 -1.86 -8.14 2.73
N ALA A 20 -1.55 -8.52 3.98
CA ALA A 20 -0.79 -9.73 4.29
C ALA A 20 -1.51 -11.01 3.81
N VAL A 21 -2.84 -10.98 3.76
CA VAL A 21 -3.67 -12.09 3.25
C VAL A 21 -3.89 -11.96 1.75
N LEU A 22 -4.20 -10.76 1.27
CA LEU A 22 -4.51 -10.52 -0.14
C LEU A 22 -3.28 -10.63 -1.04
N SER A 23 -2.11 -10.19 -0.57
CA SER A 23 -0.86 -10.17 -1.34
C SER A 23 -0.49 -11.56 -1.89
N PRO A 24 -0.42 -12.64 -1.09
CA PRO A 24 -0.11 -13.97 -1.64
C PRO A 24 -1.28 -14.61 -2.41
N LEU A 25 -2.53 -14.23 -2.16
CA LEU A 25 -3.71 -14.92 -2.72
C LEU A 25 -4.29 -14.27 -3.99
N LEU A 26 -4.33 -12.94 -4.02
CA LEU A 26 -4.99 -12.14 -5.06
C LEU A 26 -3.99 -11.62 -6.09
N THR A 27 -2.85 -11.09 -5.63
CA THR A 27 -1.88 -10.42 -6.48
C THR A 27 -1.32 -11.33 -7.59
N PRO A 28 -0.86 -12.58 -7.32
CA PRO A 28 -0.36 -13.45 -8.37
C PRO A 28 -1.42 -13.78 -9.43
N LYS A 29 -2.69 -13.96 -9.02
CA LYS A 29 -3.80 -14.26 -9.93
C LYS A 29 -4.09 -13.08 -10.86
N LEU A 30 -4.07 -11.87 -10.33
CA LEU A 30 -4.29 -10.66 -11.12
C LEU A 30 -3.12 -10.36 -12.04
N VAL A 31 -1.88 -10.55 -11.56
CA VAL A 31 -0.68 -10.38 -12.38
C VAL A 31 -0.66 -11.38 -13.53
N ALA A 32 -0.96 -12.66 -13.28
CA ALA A 32 -1.02 -13.66 -14.34
C ALA A 32 -2.09 -13.36 -15.40
N ARG A 33 -3.20 -12.72 -15.01
CA ARG A 33 -4.30 -12.39 -15.92
C ARG A 33 -4.12 -11.08 -16.68
N PHE A 34 -3.58 -10.04 -16.03
CA PHE A 34 -3.57 -8.67 -16.55
C PHE A 34 -2.16 -8.11 -16.79
N GLY A 35 -1.12 -8.76 -16.27
CA GLY A 35 0.27 -8.32 -16.28
C GLY A 35 0.61 -7.33 -15.15
N ASN A 36 1.89 -7.20 -14.82
CA ASN A 36 2.36 -6.33 -13.73
C ASN A 36 1.89 -4.88 -13.89
N ALA A 37 2.12 -4.26 -15.06
CA ALA A 37 1.84 -2.84 -15.28
C ALA A 37 0.37 -2.44 -15.01
N ARG A 38 -0.59 -3.26 -15.45
CA ARG A 38 -2.02 -2.98 -15.24
C ARG A 38 -2.44 -3.14 -13.79
N VAL A 39 -1.87 -4.13 -13.09
CA VAL A 39 -2.17 -4.37 -11.67
C VAL A 39 -1.58 -3.24 -10.81
N ILE A 40 -0.35 -2.80 -11.10
CA ILE A 40 0.28 -1.65 -10.44
C ILE A 40 -0.57 -0.40 -10.64
N PHE A 41 -0.98 -0.11 -11.89
CA PHE A 41 -1.81 1.05 -12.19
C PHE A 41 -3.15 1.01 -11.44
N GLY A 42 -3.82 -0.16 -11.40
CA GLY A 42 -5.04 -0.35 -10.62
C GLY A 42 -4.83 -0.14 -9.11
N GLY A 43 -3.72 -0.63 -8.56
CA GLY A 43 -3.35 -0.41 -7.16
C GLY A 43 -3.10 1.07 -6.85
N LEU A 44 -2.38 1.80 -7.71
CA LEU A 44 -2.14 3.23 -7.56
C LEU A 44 -3.44 4.05 -7.65
N LEU A 45 -4.33 3.74 -8.59
CA LEU A 45 -5.65 4.38 -8.67
C LEU A 45 -6.47 4.13 -7.39
N LEU A 46 -6.42 2.92 -6.86
CA LEU A 46 -7.11 2.57 -5.61
C LEU A 46 -6.51 3.31 -4.41
N ALA A 47 -5.19 3.49 -4.35
CA ALA A 47 -4.53 4.31 -3.34
C ALA A 47 -4.98 5.77 -3.43
N SER A 48 -4.98 6.36 -4.63
CA SER A 48 -5.48 7.73 -4.84
C SER A 48 -6.94 7.88 -4.41
N LEU A 49 -7.80 6.90 -4.73
CA LEU A 49 -9.20 6.91 -4.30
C LEU A 49 -9.33 6.77 -2.78
N ALA A 50 -8.53 5.91 -2.14
CA ALA A 50 -8.50 5.76 -0.69
C ALA A 50 -8.16 7.10 0.00
N TYR A 51 -7.14 7.81 -0.49
CA TYR A 51 -6.79 9.13 0.01
C TYR A 51 -7.88 10.18 -0.29
N ALA A 52 -8.48 10.16 -1.48
CA ALA A 52 -9.59 11.04 -1.85
C ALA A 52 -10.81 10.85 -0.94
N LEU A 53 -11.13 9.61 -0.57
CA LEU A 53 -12.18 9.29 0.39
C LEU A 53 -11.80 9.68 1.83
N PHE A 54 -10.51 9.76 2.13
CA PHE A 54 -10.00 10.18 3.44
C PHE A 54 -10.00 11.71 3.61
N LEU A 55 -9.80 12.48 2.54
CA LEU A 55 -9.76 13.95 2.53
C LEU A 55 -10.93 14.65 3.27
N PRO A 56 -12.21 14.28 3.11
CA PRO A 56 -13.32 14.93 3.79
C PRO A 56 -13.50 14.51 5.25
N LEU A 57 -12.69 13.58 5.79
CA LEU A 57 -12.87 13.07 7.16
C LEU A 57 -12.59 14.16 8.21
N GLY A 58 -13.62 14.49 8.98
CA GLY A 58 -13.53 15.41 10.13
C GLY A 58 -13.21 14.70 11.45
N ALA A 59 -12.95 15.49 12.50
CA ALA A 59 -12.68 14.97 13.84
C ALA A 59 -13.84 14.14 14.42
N ASP A 60 -15.08 14.46 14.04
CA ASP A 60 -16.32 13.90 14.61
C ASP A 60 -16.81 12.61 13.92
N TRP A 61 -16.12 12.16 12.87
CA TRP A 61 -16.56 11.00 12.09
C TRP A 61 -16.31 9.68 12.82
N THR A 62 -17.27 8.75 12.73
CA THR A 62 -17.16 7.42 13.33
C THR A 62 -16.07 6.57 12.66
N TYR A 63 -15.52 5.60 13.38
CA TYR A 63 -14.55 4.64 12.82
C TYR A 63 -15.10 3.93 11.57
N LEU A 64 -16.40 3.62 11.56
CA LEU A 64 -17.07 2.98 10.42
C LEU A 64 -16.96 3.79 9.12
N ALA A 65 -16.90 5.12 9.23
CA ALA A 65 -16.74 5.99 8.07
C ALA A 65 -15.30 6.05 7.56
N MET A 66 -14.30 5.73 8.40
CA MET A 66 -12.90 5.58 8.00
C MET A 66 -12.62 4.20 7.39
N LEU A 67 -13.33 3.17 7.86
CA LEU A 67 -13.07 1.77 7.52
C LEU A 67 -12.95 1.50 6.00
N PRO A 68 -13.81 2.03 5.11
CA PRO A 68 -13.67 1.82 3.67
C PRO A 68 -12.32 2.30 3.12
N SER A 69 -11.88 3.50 3.54
CA SER A 69 -10.60 4.06 3.10
C SER A 69 -9.40 3.25 3.61
N LEU A 70 -9.46 2.73 4.84
CA LEU A 70 -8.41 1.88 5.42
C LEU A 70 -8.32 0.52 4.72
N VAL A 71 -9.47 -0.11 4.44
CA VAL A 71 -9.52 -1.35 3.66
C VAL A 71 -8.98 -1.12 2.25
N MET A 72 -9.44 -0.07 1.56
CA MET A 72 -8.97 0.27 0.22
C MET A 72 -7.47 0.51 0.18
N LEU A 73 -6.91 1.16 1.21
CA LEU A 73 -5.48 1.36 1.32
C LEU A 73 -4.72 0.03 1.43
N GLY A 74 -5.15 -0.90 2.29
CA GLY A 74 -4.52 -2.22 2.39
C GLY A 74 -4.60 -3.02 1.08
N VAL A 75 -5.75 -2.97 0.40
CA VAL A 75 -5.91 -3.59 -0.94
C VAL A 75 -4.97 -2.93 -1.95
N ALA A 76 -4.85 -1.61 -1.95
CA ALA A 76 -3.96 -0.89 -2.85
C ALA A 76 -2.50 -1.29 -2.68
N PHE A 77 -2.04 -1.41 -1.42
CA PHE A 77 -0.70 -1.92 -1.10
C PHE A 77 -0.47 -3.34 -1.63
N SER A 78 -1.44 -4.23 -1.44
CA SER A 78 -1.40 -5.61 -1.94
C SER A 78 -1.20 -5.68 -3.47
N LEU A 79 -1.88 -4.80 -4.21
CA LEU A 79 -1.83 -4.77 -5.67
C LEU A 79 -0.60 -4.06 -6.24
N ALA A 80 -0.04 -3.08 -5.54
CA ALA A 80 1.07 -2.29 -6.05
C ALA A 80 2.44 -2.84 -5.62
N TYR A 81 2.62 -3.14 -4.35
CA TYR A 81 3.95 -3.39 -3.76
C TYR A 81 4.65 -4.63 -4.33
N GLY A 82 3.94 -5.76 -4.37
CA GLY A 82 4.47 -7.02 -4.91
C GLY A 82 4.87 -6.88 -6.39
N PRO A 83 3.96 -6.47 -7.30
CA PRO A 83 4.27 -6.35 -8.73
C PRO A 83 5.34 -5.30 -9.05
N LEU A 84 5.40 -4.20 -8.29
CA LEU A 84 6.51 -3.22 -8.38
C LEU A 84 7.85 -3.88 -8.05
N THR A 85 7.89 -4.66 -6.97
CA THR A 85 9.10 -5.38 -6.56
C THR A 85 9.52 -6.38 -7.63
N ILE A 86 8.58 -7.20 -8.11
CA ILE A 86 8.82 -8.15 -9.21
C ILE A 86 9.40 -7.43 -10.42
N THR A 87 8.76 -6.35 -10.87
CA THR A 87 9.18 -5.61 -12.06
C THR A 87 10.54 -4.94 -11.88
N ALA A 88 10.88 -4.51 -10.66
CA ALA A 88 12.15 -3.87 -10.35
C ALA A 88 13.32 -4.86 -10.27
N THR A 89 13.06 -6.13 -9.94
CA THR A 89 14.10 -7.16 -9.79
C THR A 89 14.14 -8.16 -10.94
N ASP A 90 13.15 -8.13 -11.84
CA ASP A 90 13.06 -9.00 -13.00
C ASP A 90 14.24 -8.77 -13.96
N GLY A 91 14.86 -9.86 -14.42
CA GLY A 91 16.02 -9.80 -15.32
C GLY A 91 17.36 -9.37 -14.68
N ILE A 92 17.41 -9.08 -13.38
CA ILE A 92 18.65 -8.73 -12.67
C ILE A 92 19.43 -10.00 -12.29
N ALA A 93 20.75 -9.99 -12.54
CA ALA A 93 21.63 -11.10 -12.19
C ALA A 93 21.61 -11.39 -10.68
N GLU A 94 21.71 -12.67 -10.29
CA GLU A 94 21.58 -13.10 -8.89
C GLU A 94 22.56 -12.37 -7.96
N GLU A 95 23.78 -12.11 -8.43
CA GLU A 95 24.84 -11.38 -7.71
C GLU A 95 24.52 -9.88 -7.51
N GLU A 96 23.64 -9.31 -8.33
CA GLU A 96 23.23 -7.91 -8.26
C GLU A 96 21.88 -7.70 -7.56
N GLN A 97 21.16 -8.78 -7.22
CA GLN A 97 19.85 -8.72 -6.54
C GLN A 97 19.91 -7.93 -5.22
N GLY A 98 21.02 -8.05 -4.48
CA GLY A 98 21.22 -7.29 -3.25
C GLY A 98 21.33 -5.77 -3.49
N VAL A 99 22.02 -5.37 -4.55
CA VAL A 99 22.18 -3.96 -4.94
C VAL A 99 20.86 -3.40 -5.47
N ALA A 100 20.16 -4.16 -6.32
CA ALA A 100 18.86 -3.77 -6.86
C ALA A 100 17.80 -3.64 -5.77
N GLY A 101 17.73 -4.62 -4.86
CA GLY A 101 16.84 -4.58 -3.70
C GLY A 101 17.14 -3.37 -2.80
N GLY A 102 18.42 -3.11 -2.53
CA GLY A 102 18.85 -1.93 -1.78
C GLY A 102 18.36 -0.64 -2.42
N LEU A 103 18.59 -0.47 -3.72
CA LEU A 103 18.14 0.70 -4.47
C LEU A 103 16.60 0.84 -4.46
N LEU A 104 15.88 -0.27 -4.63
CA LEU A 104 14.41 -0.30 -4.59
C LEU A 104 13.88 0.17 -3.24
N TYR A 105 14.37 -0.40 -2.14
CA TYR A 105 13.95 -0.01 -0.79
C TYR A 105 14.33 1.44 -0.47
N THR A 106 15.53 1.88 -0.84
CA THR A 106 15.92 3.29 -0.69
C THR A 106 14.98 4.21 -1.48
N SER A 107 14.58 3.83 -2.70
CA SER A 107 13.62 4.60 -3.49
C SER A 107 12.25 4.70 -2.82
N PHE A 108 11.74 3.61 -2.25
CA PHE A 108 10.50 3.63 -1.47
C PHE A 108 10.59 4.56 -0.26
N GLN A 109 11.66 4.46 0.52
CA GLN A 109 11.85 5.29 1.71
C GLN A 109 12.03 6.77 1.37
N PHE A 110 12.77 7.06 0.29
CA PHE A 110 12.92 8.42 -0.22
C PHE A 110 11.57 9.02 -0.65
N GLY A 111 10.75 8.24 -1.37
CA GLY A 111 9.39 8.64 -1.72
C GLY A 111 8.51 8.89 -0.50
N ALA A 112 8.57 8.01 0.50
CA ALA A 112 7.85 8.19 1.77
C ALA A 112 8.29 9.48 2.50
N ALA A 113 9.60 9.77 2.52
CA ALA A 113 10.13 11.00 3.12
C ALA A 113 9.62 12.26 2.43
N ILE A 114 9.56 12.29 1.10
CA ILE A 114 8.96 13.41 0.33
C ILE A 114 7.46 13.56 0.65
N GLY A 115 6.73 12.44 0.70
CA GLY A 115 5.30 12.46 1.02
C GLY A 115 5.03 13.05 2.41
N LEU A 116 5.83 12.64 3.40
CA LEU A 116 5.73 13.14 4.78
C LEU A 116 6.13 14.60 4.94
N SER A 117 7.10 15.10 4.17
CA SER A 117 7.53 16.49 4.27
C SER A 117 6.57 17.49 3.62
N SER A 118 5.62 16.99 2.81
CA SER A 118 4.65 17.81 2.08
C SER A 118 3.37 18.12 2.87
N VAL A 119 3.23 17.61 4.10
CA VAL A 119 2.02 17.75 4.95
C VAL A 119 2.34 18.29 6.35
#